data_AF-A0A8T4V396-F1
#
_entry.id   AF-A0A8T4V396-F1
#
_cell.length_a   1.000
_cell.length_b   1.000
_cell.length_c   1.000
_cell.angle_alpha   90.00
_cell.angle_beta   90.00
_cell.angle_gamma   90.00
#
_symmetry.space_group_name_H-M   'P 1'
#
loop_
_entity.id
_entity.type
_entity.pdbx_description
1 polymer ?
#
loop_
_entity_poly.entity_id
_entity_poly.type
_entity_poly.pdbx_seq_one_letter_code
_entity_poly.pdbx_strand_id
1 'polypeptide(L)'
;MKLEEYLDKLRECNDEDKLERDFRIYDNWPVLLFGNQDELFLKVTKAFRDSPQEDGIREPWNYIPTEHVFGTTDEFLQKFNYDAGTVVVQIRKKVHGQHKEDEDKINGLIHSVFVMFHPYQEKKMEGVSKFKAMALAIISFGDYMIREKITARLPYNRLDINHIP
;
A
#
# COMPACT_ATOMS: atom_id res chain seq x y z
N MET A 1 -1.92 -5.62 16.01
CA MET A 1 -0.44 -5.83 15.94
C MET A 1 0.23 -4.50 15.61
N LYS A 2 1.45 -4.22 16.06
CA LYS A 2 2.18 -3.01 15.63
C LYS A 2 2.64 -3.16 14.18
N LEU A 3 2.64 -2.07 13.42
CA LEU A 3 3.08 -2.12 12.01
C LEU A 3 4.51 -2.65 11.90
N GLU A 4 5.43 -2.17 12.71
CA GLU A 4 6.84 -2.58 12.72
C GLU A 4 6.98 -4.10 12.86
N GLU A 5 6.29 -4.68 13.84
CA GLU A 5 6.29 -6.12 14.12
C GLU A 5 5.77 -6.93 12.93
N TYR A 6 4.74 -6.41 12.24
CA TYR A 6 4.20 -7.05 11.05
C TYR A 6 5.20 -7.02 9.89
N LEU A 7 5.85 -5.88 9.66
CA LEU A 7 6.85 -5.73 8.60
C LEU A 7 8.06 -6.63 8.84
N ASP A 8 8.54 -6.74 10.08
CA ASP A 8 9.64 -7.65 10.43
C ASP A 8 9.31 -9.10 10.10
N LYS A 9 8.10 -9.56 10.44
CA LYS A 9 7.66 -10.91 10.09
C LYS A 9 7.52 -11.13 8.57
N LEU A 10 7.09 -10.11 7.83
CA LEU A 10 7.02 -10.19 6.36
C LEU A 10 8.42 -10.29 5.72
N ARG A 11 9.43 -9.61 6.27
CA ARG A 11 10.82 -9.66 5.77
C ARG A 11 11.38 -11.08 5.87
N GLU A 12 11.11 -11.75 6.98
CA GLU A 12 11.62 -13.10 7.26
C GLU A 12 10.82 -14.20 6.54
N CYS A 13 9.59 -13.92 6.10
CA CYS A 13 8.73 -14.92 5.47
C CYS A 13 9.03 -15.10 3.97
N ASN A 14 9.49 -16.30 3.59
CA ASN A 14 9.68 -16.72 2.19
C ASN A 14 8.63 -17.74 1.72
N ASP A 15 7.74 -18.17 2.61
CA ASP A 15 6.69 -19.16 2.35
C ASP A 15 5.41 -18.46 1.85
N GLU A 16 5.01 -18.71 0.60
CA GLU A 16 3.81 -18.08 0.01
C GLU A 16 2.52 -18.46 0.72
N ASP A 17 2.40 -19.71 1.18
CA ASP A 17 1.19 -20.16 1.86
C ASP A 17 1.04 -19.42 3.19
N LYS A 18 2.15 -19.14 3.88
CA LYS A 18 2.14 -18.31 5.09
C LYS A 18 1.84 -16.85 4.78
N LEU A 19 2.42 -16.29 3.72
CA LEU A 19 2.12 -14.92 3.29
C LEU A 19 0.62 -14.75 3.01
N GLU A 20 -0.01 -15.71 2.35
CA GLU A 20 -1.45 -15.67 2.07
C GLU A 20 -2.31 -15.94 3.31
N ARG A 21 -2.01 -17.00 4.08
CA ARG A 21 -2.91 -17.49 5.14
C ARG A 21 -2.69 -16.83 6.49
N ASP A 22 -1.44 -16.61 6.86
CA ASP A 22 -1.07 -16.13 8.20
C ASP A 22 -0.94 -14.60 8.18
N PHE A 23 -0.27 -14.07 7.16
CA PHE A 23 -0.08 -12.62 6.98
C PHE A 23 -1.18 -11.95 6.17
N ARG A 24 -2.06 -12.72 5.53
CA ARG A 24 -3.20 -12.18 4.75
C ARG A 24 -2.76 -11.18 3.70
N ILE A 25 -1.74 -11.56 2.94
CA ILE A 25 -1.37 -10.89 1.69
C ILE A 25 -2.26 -11.48 0.59
N TYR A 26 -3.08 -10.66 -0.04
CA TYR A 26 -4.02 -11.06 -1.09
C TYR A 26 -4.09 -10.00 -2.19
N ASP A 27 -4.85 -10.27 -3.26
CA ASP A 27 -5.07 -9.28 -4.33
C ASP A 27 -6.01 -8.16 -3.86
N ASN A 28 -5.70 -6.92 -4.22
CA ASN A 28 -6.35 -5.70 -3.74
C ASN A 28 -6.14 -5.48 -2.23
N TRP A 29 -4.89 -5.62 -1.79
CA TRP A 29 -4.52 -5.44 -0.39
C TRP A 29 -4.54 -3.95 -0.01
N PRO A 30 -5.37 -3.50 0.95
CA PRO A 30 -5.55 -2.07 1.21
C PRO A 30 -4.63 -1.50 2.29
N VAL A 31 -4.44 -0.19 2.23
CA VAL A 31 -3.94 0.65 3.32
C VAL A 31 -4.79 1.92 3.38
N LEU A 32 -5.33 2.20 4.57
CA LEU A 32 -6.14 3.38 4.87
C LEU A 32 -5.26 4.42 5.56
N LEU A 33 -5.16 5.62 5.02
CA LEU A 33 -4.34 6.70 5.57
C LEU A 33 -5.22 7.82 6.10
N PHE A 34 -4.81 8.42 7.23
CA PHE A 34 -5.57 9.43 7.96
C PHE A 34 -4.83 10.77 7.96
N GLY A 35 -5.51 11.85 7.63
CA GLY A 35 -4.93 13.20 7.60
C GLY A 35 -5.71 14.17 6.71
N ASN A 36 -5.10 15.31 6.36
CA ASN A 36 -5.66 16.18 5.33
C ASN A 36 -5.60 15.46 3.96
N GLN A 37 -6.75 15.27 3.32
CA GLN A 37 -6.90 14.47 2.09
C GLN A 37 -5.97 14.91 0.96
N ASP A 38 -5.95 16.20 0.63
CA ASP A 38 -5.20 16.72 -0.52
C ASP A 38 -3.70 16.72 -0.24
N GLU A 39 -3.30 17.16 0.95
CA GLU A 39 -1.90 17.17 1.37
C GLU A 39 -1.33 15.75 1.43
N LEU A 40 -2.09 14.81 2.01
CA LEU A 40 -1.67 13.43 2.15
C LEU A 40 -1.60 12.72 0.79
N PHE A 41 -2.57 12.96 -0.08
CA PHE A 41 -2.56 12.40 -1.44
C PHE A 41 -1.35 12.89 -2.22
N LEU A 42 -1.07 14.20 -2.20
CA LEU A 42 0.10 14.78 -2.86
C LEU A 42 1.41 14.26 -2.25
N LYS A 43 1.51 14.22 -0.92
CA LYS A 43 2.69 13.71 -0.20
C LYS A 43 3.01 12.26 -0.61
N VAL A 44 2.01 11.38 -0.57
CA VAL A 44 2.18 9.97 -0.86
C VAL A 44 2.47 9.74 -2.35
N THR A 45 1.69 10.34 -3.26
CA THR A 45 1.93 10.19 -4.71
C THR A 45 3.27 10.73 -5.15
N LYS A 46 3.74 11.83 -4.56
CA LYS A 46 5.08 12.36 -4.79
C LYS A 46 6.16 11.37 -4.34
N ALA A 47 6.01 10.75 -3.16
CA ALA A 47 6.95 9.76 -2.67
C ALA A 47 7.09 8.53 -3.60
N PHE A 48 6.00 8.12 -4.26
CA PHE A 48 6.05 7.09 -5.30
C PHE A 48 6.73 7.59 -6.59
N ARG A 49 6.42 8.81 -7.07
CA ARG A 49 7.06 9.38 -8.28
C ARG A 49 8.56 9.56 -8.13
N ASP A 50 8.99 10.00 -6.96
CA ASP A 50 10.37 10.42 -6.72
C ASP A 50 11.27 9.23 -6.31
N SER A 51 10.74 8.00 -6.30
CA SER A 51 11.45 6.78 -5.92
C SER A 51 12.40 6.28 -7.03
N PRO A 52 13.54 5.62 -6.69
CA PRO A 52 13.99 5.27 -5.34
C PRO A 52 14.75 6.41 -4.64
N GLN A 53 14.50 6.62 -3.34
CA GLN A 53 15.26 7.57 -2.50
C GLN A 53 15.53 6.99 -1.10
N GLU A 54 16.68 7.33 -0.53
CA GLU A 54 17.09 6.88 0.82
C GLU A 54 16.10 7.34 1.90
N ASP A 55 15.64 8.59 1.78
CA ASP A 55 14.63 9.22 2.65
C ASP A 55 13.19 9.02 2.14
N GLY A 56 13.00 8.35 1.00
CA GLY A 56 11.71 8.12 0.34
C GLY A 56 11.30 6.65 0.32
N ILE A 57 10.45 6.29 -0.63
CA ILE A 57 10.21 4.88 -0.94
C ILE A 57 11.50 4.37 -1.61
N ARG A 58 12.15 3.37 -1.00
CA ARG A 58 13.49 2.92 -1.38
C ARG A 58 13.50 2.11 -2.68
N GLU A 59 12.34 1.57 -3.01
CA GLU A 59 12.05 0.72 -4.13
C GLU A 59 11.66 1.57 -5.34
N PRO A 60 12.08 1.21 -6.56
CA PRO A 60 11.72 1.96 -7.77
C PRO A 60 10.25 1.73 -8.17
N TRP A 61 9.52 2.82 -8.36
CA TRP A 61 8.14 2.82 -8.85
C TRP A 61 7.98 3.65 -10.11
N ASN A 62 7.31 3.08 -11.11
CA ASN A 62 7.07 3.72 -12.37
C ASN A 62 5.63 4.23 -12.45
N TYR A 63 5.46 5.52 -12.74
CA TYR A 63 4.14 6.12 -12.93
C TYR A 63 3.39 5.48 -14.12
N ILE A 64 2.11 5.17 -13.93
CA ILE A 64 1.21 4.70 -14.98
C ILE A 64 0.17 5.80 -15.20
N PRO A 65 0.17 6.48 -16.36
CA PRO A 65 -0.85 7.46 -16.69
C PRO A 65 -2.25 6.86 -16.56
N THR A 66 -3.14 7.55 -15.86
CA THR A 66 -4.54 7.14 -15.82
C THR A 66 -5.16 7.46 -17.17
N GLU A 67 -5.44 6.45 -17.99
CA GLU A 67 -6.31 6.64 -19.15
C GLU A 67 -7.66 7.19 -18.68
N HIS A 68 -8.23 8.16 -19.41
CA HIS A 68 -9.50 8.79 -19.10
C HIS A 68 -10.67 7.79 -19.16
N VAL A 69 -10.78 6.92 -18.16
CA VAL A 69 -12.00 6.18 -17.86
C VAL A 69 -12.93 7.19 -17.19
N PHE A 70 -14.12 7.37 -17.77
CA PHE A 70 -15.16 8.32 -17.36
C PHE A 70 -15.12 8.67 -15.86
N GLY A 71 -14.82 9.93 -15.54
CA GLY A 71 -14.87 10.47 -14.17
C GLY A 71 -13.62 10.23 -13.31
N THR A 72 -12.55 9.64 -13.84
CA THR A 72 -11.28 9.48 -13.11
C THR A 72 -10.19 10.37 -13.71
N THR A 73 -9.62 11.26 -12.89
CA THR A 73 -8.47 12.10 -13.26
C THR A 73 -7.29 11.83 -12.32
N ASP A 74 -6.08 12.18 -12.77
CA ASP A 74 -4.85 12.08 -11.98
C ASP A 74 -4.88 12.87 -10.66
N GLU A 75 -5.84 13.80 -10.54
CA GLU A 75 -6.12 14.55 -9.32
C GLU A 75 -6.79 13.70 -8.23
N PHE A 76 -7.44 12.59 -8.59
CA PHE A 76 -8.17 11.72 -7.66
C PHE A 76 -7.61 10.30 -7.56
N LEU A 77 -6.94 9.81 -8.61
CA LEU A 77 -6.33 8.49 -8.67
C LEU A 77 -4.97 8.59 -9.36
N GLN A 78 -3.94 8.00 -8.76
CA GLN A 78 -2.67 7.75 -9.43
C GLN A 78 -2.27 6.30 -9.28
N LYS A 79 -1.62 5.76 -10.31
CA LYS A 79 -1.20 4.37 -10.37
C LYS A 79 0.31 4.29 -10.58
N PHE A 80 0.94 3.30 -9.96
CA PHE A 80 2.37 3.04 -10.12
C PHE A 80 2.62 1.54 -10.22
N ASN A 81 3.65 1.17 -10.99
CA ASN A 81 4.14 -0.20 -11.13
C ASN A 81 5.46 -0.37 -10.39
N TYR A 82 5.53 -1.40 -9.55
CA TYR A 82 6.76 -1.82 -8.89
C TYR A 82 7.67 -2.57 -9.87
N ASP A 83 8.92 -2.14 -9.96
CA ASP A 83 9.88 -2.69 -10.93
C ASP A 83 10.32 -4.12 -10.58
N ALA A 84 10.49 -4.43 -9.29
CA ALA A 84 11.11 -5.69 -8.83
C ALA A 84 10.14 -6.88 -8.66
N GLY A 85 8.95 -6.84 -9.29
CA GLY A 85 8.03 -7.98 -9.22
C GLY A 85 6.55 -7.66 -9.35
N THR A 86 6.21 -6.61 -10.10
CA THR A 86 4.86 -6.34 -10.61
C THR A 86 3.75 -6.28 -9.58
N VAL A 87 3.88 -5.30 -8.72
CA VAL A 87 2.76 -4.81 -7.93
C VAL A 87 2.28 -3.51 -8.59
N VAL A 88 0.99 -3.42 -8.88
CA VAL A 88 0.35 -2.13 -9.15
C VAL A 88 -0.09 -1.56 -7.83
N VAL A 89 0.32 -0.34 -7.53
CA VAL A 89 -0.29 0.44 -6.46
C VAL A 89 -1.29 1.43 -7.05
N GLN A 90 -2.42 1.60 -6.39
CA GLN A 90 -3.43 2.60 -6.73
C GLN A 90 -3.67 3.49 -5.52
N ILE A 91 -3.50 4.79 -5.72
CA ILE A 91 -3.58 5.79 -4.64
C ILE A 91 -4.76 6.68 -4.94
N ARG A 92 -5.73 6.77 -4.04
CA ARG A 92 -7.02 7.43 -4.27
C ARG A 92 -7.39 8.35 -3.13
N LYS A 93 -8.02 9.49 -3.45
CA LYS A 93 -8.64 10.38 -2.47
C LYS A 93 -9.94 9.81 -1.86
N LYS A 94 -10.56 8.79 -2.44
CA LYS A 94 -11.89 8.30 -2.02
C LYS A 94 -11.87 6.85 -1.52
N VAL A 95 -12.79 6.59 -0.59
CA VAL A 95 -13.18 5.28 -0.04
C VAL A 95 -13.38 4.24 -1.15
N HIS A 96 -12.59 3.17 -1.14
CA HIS A 96 -12.82 1.97 -1.92
C HIS A 96 -13.64 0.98 -1.07
N GLY A 97 -14.67 0.33 -1.62
CA GLY A 97 -15.59 -0.54 -0.87
C GLY A 97 -15.02 -1.89 -0.37
N GLN A 98 -13.70 -2.01 -0.22
CA GLN A 98 -13.00 -3.25 0.14
C GLN A 98 -12.59 -3.36 1.61
N HIS A 99 -13.15 -2.52 2.49
CA HIS A 99 -12.98 -2.61 3.95
C HIS A 99 -14.34 -2.60 4.64
N LYS A 100 -14.38 -3.02 5.91
CA LYS A 100 -15.57 -2.88 6.75
C LYS A 100 -15.64 -1.47 7.35
N GLU A 101 -16.85 -0.99 7.67
CA GLU A 101 -17.05 0.36 8.23
C GLU A 101 -16.27 0.61 9.54
N ASP A 102 -16.02 -0.42 10.34
CA ASP A 102 -15.22 -0.32 11.57
C ASP A 102 -13.71 -0.27 11.33
N GLU A 103 -13.27 -0.74 10.17
CA GLU A 103 -11.88 -0.60 9.70
C GLU A 103 -11.62 0.82 9.16
N ASP A 104 -12.66 1.54 8.74
CA ASP A 104 -12.56 2.89 8.17
C ASP A 104 -12.16 3.96 9.20
N LYS A 105 -12.26 3.62 10.50
CA LYS A 105 -12.00 4.52 11.63
C LYS A 105 -10.79 4.12 12.45
N ILE A 106 -10.00 5.11 12.83
CA ILE A 106 -9.05 5.03 13.94
C ILE A 106 -9.38 6.17 14.90
N ASN A 107 -9.66 5.85 16.18
CA ASN A 107 -9.98 6.84 17.22
C ASN A 107 -11.10 7.84 16.81
N GLY A 108 -12.09 7.38 16.04
CA GLY A 108 -13.21 8.21 15.56
C GLY A 108 -12.91 9.08 14.32
N LEU A 109 -11.66 9.11 13.85
CA LEU A 109 -11.29 9.75 12.58
C LEU A 109 -11.55 8.80 11.41
N ILE A 110 -12.07 9.32 10.30
CA ILE A 110 -12.30 8.56 9.06
C ILE A 110 -11.06 8.73 8.17
N HIS A 111 -10.66 7.66 7.49
CA HIS A 111 -9.57 7.69 6.53
C HIS A 111 -9.84 8.67 5.38
N SER A 112 -8.76 9.20 4.78
CA SER A 112 -8.83 10.27 3.78
C SER A 112 -8.14 9.90 2.47
N VAL A 113 -7.16 8.99 2.52
CA VAL A 113 -6.47 8.47 1.33
C VAL A 113 -6.43 6.95 1.41
N PHE A 114 -6.66 6.30 0.27
CA PHE A 114 -6.67 4.86 0.12
C PHE A 114 -5.51 4.45 -0.79
N VAL A 115 -4.67 3.52 -0.34
CA VAL A 115 -3.59 2.92 -1.12
C VAL A 115 -3.89 1.44 -1.29
N MET A 116 -3.90 0.96 -2.52
CA MET A 116 -4.26 -0.42 -2.85
C MET A 116 -3.13 -1.09 -3.60
N PHE A 117 -2.66 -2.22 -3.09
CA PHE A 117 -1.64 -3.02 -3.74
C PHE A 117 -2.29 -4.20 -4.46
N HIS A 118 -1.88 -4.43 -5.70
CA HIS A 118 -2.40 -5.50 -6.55
C HIS A 118 -1.24 -6.25 -7.21
N PRO A 119 -1.20 -7.59 -7.16
CA PRO A 119 -0.29 -8.35 -7.99
C PRO A 119 -0.68 -8.18 -9.46
N TYR A 120 0.25 -7.68 -10.28
CA TYR A 120 0.12 -7.51 -11.72
C TYR A 120 0.77 -8.69 -12.43
N GLN A 121 -0.04 -9.60 -12.97
CA GLN A 121 0.45 -10.91 -13.40
C GLN A 121 1.12 -10.95 -14.78
N GLU A 122 1.08 -9.85 -15.55
CA GLU A 122 1.52 -9.85 -16.96
C GLU A 122 3.04 -9.78 -17.13
N LYS A 123 3.74 -9.09 -16.24
CA LYS A 123 5.20 -9.23 -16.11
C LYS A 123 5.41 -10.01 -14.82
N LYS A 124 6.12 -11.13 -14.82
CA LYS A 124 6.57 -11.78 -13.59
C LYS A 124 8.08 -11.80 -13.65
N MET A 125 8.73 -11.37 -12.57
CA MET A 125 10.15 -11.66 -12.43
C MET A 125 10.32 -13.17 -12.25
N GLU A 126 11.23 -13.75 -13.02
CA GLU A 126 11.54 -15.18 -12.93
C GLU A 126 12.04 -15.50 -11.51
N GLY A 127 11.42 -16.49 -10.86
CA GLY A 127 11.76 -16.90 -9.50
C GLY A 127 11.15 -16.05 -8.36
N VAL A 128 10.39 -14.98 -8.65
CA VAL A 128 9.67 -14.20 -7.62
C VAL A 128 8.17 -14.51 -7.68
N SER A 129 7.65 -14.97 -6.56
CA SER A 129 6.26 -15.37 -6.43
C SER A 129 5.35 -14.16 -6.11
N LYS A 130 4.06 -14.24 -6.45
CA LYS A 130 3.16 -13.07 -6.46
C LYS A 130 3.01 -12.45 -5.06
N PHE A 131 2.94 -13.29 -4.02
CA PHE A 131 2.74 -12.82 -2.66
C PHE A 131 4.04 -12.33 -2.05
N LYS A 132 5.19 -12.87 -2.48
CA LYS A 132 6.47 -12.33 -2.07
C LYS A 132 6.69 -10.92 -2.63
N ALA A 133 6.36 -10.68 -3.90
CA ALA A 133 6.44 -9.34 -4.48
C ALA A 133 5.52 -8.34 -3.77
N MET A 134 4.28 -8.74 -3.49
CA MET A 134 3.34 -7.95 -2.68
C MET A 134 3.92 -7.64 -1.28
N ALA A 135 4.48 -8.64 -0.60
CA ALA A 135 5.07 -8.45 0.71
C ALA A 135 6.23 -7.43 0.68
N LEU A 136 7.11 -7.50 -0.32
CA LEU A 136 8.20 -6.54 -0.50
C LEU A 136 7.67 -5.11 -0.74
N ALA A 137 6.66 -4.95 -1.60
CA ALA A 137 6.03 -3.65 -1.83
C ALA A 137 5.35 -3.08 -0.56
N ILE A 138 4.76 -3.94 0.26
CA ILE A 138 4.13 -3.56 1.53
C ILE A 138 5.17 -3.17 2.58
N ILE A 139 6.29 -3.90 2.67
CA ILE A 139 7.43 -3.58 3.54
C ILE A 139 7.98 -2.19 3.19
N SER A 140 8.26 -1.98 1.91
CA SER A 140 8.73 -0.71 1.35
C SER A 140 7.87 0.48 1.76
N PHE A 141 6.56 0.38 1.51
CA PHE A 141 5.62 1.45 1.84
C PHE A 141 5.41 1.58 3.36
N GLY A 142 5.44 0.47 4.09
CA GLY A 142 5.37 0.44 5.55
C GLY A 142 6.51 1.22 6.21
N ASP A 143 7.75 1.01 5.74
CA ASP A 143 8.92 1.75 6.23
C ASP A 143 8.83 3.24 5.96
N TYR A 144 8.30 3.61 4.79
CA TYR A 144 7.99 5.00 4.47
C TYR A 144 6.95 5.59 5.44
N MET A 145 5.85 4.88 5.72
CA MET A 145 4.82 5.35 6.66
C MET A 145 5.35 5.57 8.07
N ILE A 146 6.18 4.65 8.58
CA ILE A 146 6.80 4.76 9.90
C ILE A 146 7.70 5.99 9.97
N ARG A 147 8.58 6.17 8.99
CA ARG A 147 9.53 7.29 8.96
C ARG A 147 8.80 8.64 8.84
N GLU A 148 7.81 8.72 7.97
CA GLU A 148 7.03 9.93 7.71
C GLU A 148 5.92 10.19 8.73
N LYS A 149 5.80 9.32 9.74
CA LYS A 149 4.78 9.41 10.81
C LYS A 149 3.36 9.52 10.24
N ILE A 150 3.04 8.68 9.27
CA ILE A 150 1.72 8.68 8.61
C ILE A 150 0.78 7.80 9.41
N THR A 151 -0.28 8.36 10.00
CA THR A 151 -1.29 7.52 10.66
C THR A 151 -1.99 6.63 9.62
N ALA A 152 -1.97 5.32 9.86
CA ALA A 152 -2.43 4.33 8.89
C ALA A 152 -3.06 3.09 9.52
N ARG A 153 -3.92 2.43 8.74
CA ARG A 153 -4.48 1.10 9.02
C ARG A 153 -4.28 0.17 7.84
N LEU A 154 -3.91 -1.07 8.10
CA LEU A 154 -3.85 -2.13 7.10
C LEU A 154 -5.05 -3.06 7.36
N PRO A 155 -6.21 -2.81 6.72
CA PRO A 155 -7.45 -3.53 7.02
C PRO A 155 -7.37 -5.00 6.58
N TYR A 156 -7.60 -5.88 7.55
CA TYR A 156 -8.08 -7.23 7.31
C TYR A 156 -8.68 -7.77 8.60
N ASN A 157 -9.81 -8.48 8.46
CA ASN A 157 -10.52 -9.09 9.57
C ASN A 157 -9.55 -9.90 10.45
N ARG A 158 -9.33 -9.45 11.69
CA ARG A 158 -8.47 -10.04 12.75
C ARG A 158 -6.96 -9.72 12.73
N LEU A 159 -6.41 -8.99 11.75
CA LEU A 159 -5.00 -8.57 11.80
C LEU A 159 -4.79 -7.26 12.58
N ASP A 160 -5.79 -6.36 12.52
CA ASP A 160 -5.84 -5.07 13.22
C ASP A 160 -4.45 -4.40 13.38
N ILE A 161 -3.82 -4.15 12.23
CA ILE A 161 -2.51 -3.53 12.16
C ILE A 161 -2.73 -2.03 12.01
N ASN A 162 -2.37 -1.31 13.06
CA ASN A 162 -2.49 0.14 13.14
C ASN A 162 -1.10 0.74 13.30
N HIS A 163 -0.87 1.87 12.64
CA HIS A 163 0.28 2.73 12.87
C HIS A 163 -0.22 4.10 13.31
N ILE A 164 0.06 4.45 14.57
CA ILE A 164 -0.28 5.74 15.17
C ILE A 164 1.04 6.25 15.78
N PRO A 165 1.65 7.31 15.21
CA PRO A 165 2.92 7.86 15.66
C PRO A 165 2.92 8.45 17.08
#